data_AF-A0A075G2Z1-F1
#
_entry.id   AF-A0A075G2Z1-F1
#
_cell.length_a   1.000
_cell.length_b   1.000
_cell.length_c   1.000
_cell.angle_alpha   90.00
_cell.angle_beta   90.00
_cell.angle_gamma   90.00
#
_symmetry.space_group_name_H-M   'P 1'
#
loop_
_entity.id
_entity.type
_entity.pdbx_description
1 polymer ?
#
loop_
_entity_poly.entity_id
_entity_poly.type
_entity_poly.pdbx_seq_one_letter_code
_entity_poly.pdbx_strand_id
1 'polypeptide(L)'
;MLPKKYSGIPRKLPPLLAGNPVNYSKINKLTTVEALASAAFILGNKELCSDLLAKFNWGHTFLELNENLLNDYQSAQSEDDVNSIITEYGYKKE
;
A
#
# COMPACT_ATOMS: atom_id res chain seq x y z
N MET A 1 28.65 6.24 -4.67
CA MET A 1 27.93 4.94 -4.85
C MET A 1 26.96 5.14 -6.00
N LEU A 2 27.17 4.48 -7.15
CA LEU A 2 26.28 4.64 -8.31
C LEU A 2 24.91 4.00 -8.00
N PRO A 3 23.79 4.62 -8.39
CA PRO A 3 22.47 4.05 -8.15
C PRO A 3 22.37 2.73 -8.89
N LYS A 4 22.12 1.65 -8.14
CA LYS A 4 21.93 0.30 -8.70
C LYS A 4 20.66 0.33 -9.54
N LYS A 5 20.79 0.17 -10.86
CA LYS A 5 19.66 0.17 -11.79
C LYS A 5 19.01 -1.22 -11.74
N TYR A 6 17.88 -1.33 -11.07
CA TYR A 6 17.05 -2.54 -11.13
C TYR A 6 16.35 -2.62 -12.49
N SER A 7 16.28 -3.81 -13.08
CA SER A 7 15.54 -4.03 -14.33
C SER A 7 14.03 -4.02 -14.09
N GLY A 8 13.26 -3.63 -15.11
CA GLY A 8 11.80 -3.54 -15.04
C GLY A 8 11.28 -2.11 -14.96
N ILE A 9 9.95 -1.98 -14.94
CA ILE A 9 9.29 -0.67 -14.86
C ILE A 9 9.07 -0.32 -13.38
N PRO A 10 9.71 0.73 -12.84
CA PRO A 10 9.51 1.11 -11.45
C PRO A 10 8.10 1.65 -11.22
N ARG A 11 7.50 1.27 -10.09
CA ARG A 11 6.21 1.77 -9.60
C ARG A 11 6.34 2.12 -8.12
N LYS A 12 5.78 3.26 -7.72
CA LYS A 12 5.66 3.68 -6.33
C LYS A 12 4.25 3.32 -5.85
N LEU A 13 4.12 2.74 -4.66
CA LEU A 13 2.81 2.57 -4.04
C LEU A 13 2.23 3.93 -3.66
N PRO A 14 0.91 4.11 -3.79
CA PRO A 14 0.26 5.29 -3.21
C PRO A 14 0.36 5.26 -1.67
N PRO A 15 0.17 6.41 -1.00
CA PRO A 15 0.27 6.51 0.45
C PRO A 15 -0.62 5.52 1.19
N LEU A 16 -0.04 4.80 2.14
CA LEU A 16 -0.74 3.86 3.01
C LEU A 16 -0.20 3.99 4.43
N LEU A 17 -1.05 3.68 5.41
CA LEU A 17 -0.71 3.69 6.82
C LEU A 17 -0.15 2.34 7.24
N ALA A 18 0.97 2.33 7.95
CA ALA A 18 1.54 1.11 8.51
C ALA A 18 0.65 0.53 9.62
N GLY A 19 0.35 -0.77 9.54
CA GLY A 19 -0.30 -1.55 10.60
C GLY A 19 0.69 -2.26 11.52
N ASN A 20 1.97 -2.33 11.13
CA ASN A 20 3.01 -2.94 11.95
C ASN A 20 3.26 -2.18 13.28
N PRO A 21 3.67 -2.87 14.37
CA PRO A 21 3.82 -2.25 15.69
C PRO A 21 4.92 -1.18 15.78
N VAL A 22 5.93 -1.24 14.90
CA VAL A 22 7.10 -0.35 14.94
C VAL A 22 6.76 1.03 14.38
N ASN A 23 5.93 1.07 13.35
CA ASN A 23 5.57 2.28 12.62
C ASN A 23 4.07 2.52 12.55
N TYR A 24 3.31 1.95 13.49
CA TYR A 24 1.85 2.04 13.51
C TYR A 24 1.35 3.44 13.17
N SER A 25 0.40 3.51 12.23
CA SER A 25 -0.24 4.70 11.67
C SER A 25 0.70 5.73 11.01
N LYS A 26 1.99 5.44 10.85
CA LYS A 26 2.89 6.29 10.06
C LYS A 26 2.68 6.03 8.57
N ILE A 27 2.46 7.10 7.82
CA ILE A 27 2.34 7.08 6.36
C ILE A 27 3.66 6.59 5.73
N ASN A 28 3.56 5.72 4.72
CA ASN A 28 4.68 5.22 3.90
C ASN A 28 5.79 4.47 4.65
N LYS A 29 5.60 4.13 5.93
CA LYS A 29 6.56 3.35 6.73
C LYS A 29 6.17 1.87 6.78
N LEU A 30 5.83 1.34 5.62
CA LEU A 30 5.43 -0.05 5.42
C LEU A 30 6.62 -1.00 5.59
N THR A 31 6.35 -2.17 6.15
CA THR A 31 7.20 -3.34 6.02
C THR A 31 7.16 -3.88 4.59
N THR A 32 8.13 -4.73 4.24
CA THR A 32 8.13 -5.40 2.93
C THR A 32 6.87 -6.22 2.68
N VAL A 33 6.32 -6.88 3.71
CA VAL A 33 5.10 -7.67 3.57
C VAL A 33 3.87 -6.78 3.35
N GLU A 34 3.75 -5.66 4.06
CA GLU A 34 2.66 -4.70 3.84
C GLU A 34 2.73 -4.11 2.43
N ALA A 35 3.92 -3.76 1.93
CA ALA A 35 4.09 -3.26 0.57
C ALA A 35 3.68 -4.30 -0.48
N LEU A 36 4.10 -5.56 -0.32
CA LEU A 36 3.72 -6.65 -1.23
C LEU A 36 2.21 -6.94 -1.17
N ALA A 37 1.63 -6.99 0.03
CA ALA A 37 0.21 -7.22 0.24
C ALA A 37 -0.64 -6.09 -0.36
N SER A 38 -0.21 -4.84 -0.21
CA SER A 38 -0.87 -3.67 -0.82
C SER A 38 -0.85 -3.75 -2.34
N ALA A 39 0.29 -4.10 -2.93
CA ALA A 39 0.39 -4.28 -4.38
C ALA A 39 -0.52 -5.41 -4.87
N ALA A 40 -0.57 -6.54 -4.15
CA ALA A 40 -1.47 -7.64 -4.47
C ALA A 40 -2.95 -7.20 -4.41
N PHE A 41 -3.34 -6.45 -3.38
CA PHE A 41 -4.71 -5.95 -3.22
C PHE A 41 -5.09 -4.98 -4.36
N ILE A 42 -4.25 -3.97 -4.63
CA ILE A 42 -4.51 -2.96 -5.67
C ILE A 42 -4.62 -3.61 -7.05
N LEU A 43 -3.87 -4.69 -7.31
CA LEU A 43 -3.96 -5.48 -8.54
C LEU A 43 -5.12 -6.49 -8.57
N GLY A 44 -6.01 -6.48 -7.56
CA GLY A 44 -7.21 -7.31 -7.49
C GLY A 44 -7.01 -8.70 -6.87
N ASN A 45 -5.81 -9.04 -6.39
CA ASN A 45 -5.52 -10.31 -5.73
C ASN A 45 -5.63 -10.18 -4.19
N LYS A 46 -6.88 -10.09 -3.71
CA LYS A 46 -7.18 -9.96 -2.27
C LYS A 46 -6.80 -11.20 -1.46
N GLU A 47 -6.90 -12.39 -2.04
CA GLU A 47 -6.52 -13.65 -1.38
C GLU A 47 -5.03 -13.67 -1.05
N LEU A 48 -4.16 -13.36 -2.02
CA LEU A 48 -2.72 -13.26 -1.79
C LEU A 48 -2.38 -12.18 -0.76
N CYS A 49 -3.09 -11.05 -0.78
CA CYS A 49 -2.92 -10.00 0.23
C CYS A 49 -3.18 -10.56 1.65
N SER A 50 -4.31 -11.24 1.84
CA SER A 50 -4.68 -11.87 3.11
C SER A 50 -3.68 -12.95 3.52
N ASP A 51 -3.25 -13.83 2.61
CA ASP A 51 -2.28 -14.91 2.90
C ASP A 51 -0.91 -14.39 3.32
N LEU A 52 -0.46 -13.30 2.71
CA LEU A 52 0.81 -12.65 3.07
C LEU A 52 0.74 -12.09 4.50
N LEU A 53 -0.36 -11.44 4.85
CA LEU A 53 -0.55 -10.78 6.14
C LEU A 53 -0.92 -11.75 7.26
N ALA A 54 -1.58 -12.88 6.97
CA ALA A 54 -2.00 -13.88 7.95
C ALA A 54 -0.84 -14.50 8.75
N LYS A 55 0.39 -14.43 8.23
CA LYS A 55 1.62 -14.87 8.92
C LYS A 55 2.01 -13.95 10.09
N PHE A 56 1.40 -12.78 10.19
CA PHE A 56 1.70 -11.76 11.17
C PHE A 56 0.48 -11.49 12.04
N ASN A 57 0.67 -11.52 13.36
CA ASN A 57 -0.40 -11.28 14.32
C ASN A 57 -1.06 -9.89 14.19
N TRP A 58 -0.35 -8.89 13.66
CA TRP A 58 -0.85 -7.53 13.38
C TRP A 58 -1.34 -7.35 11.93
N GLY A 59 -1.30 -8.40 11.09
CA GLY A 59 -1.62 -8.28 9.66
C GLY A 59 -3.05 -7.78 9.40
N HIS A 60 -4.01 -8.19 10.23
CA HIS A 60 -5.40 -7.72 10.18
C HIS A 60 -5.50 -6.20 10.41
N THR A 61 -4.70 -5.66 11.34
CA THR A 61 -4.65 -4.23 11.65
C THR A 61 -4.26 -3.40 10.44
N PHE A 62 -3.36 -3.88 9.59
CA PHE A 62 -2.99 -3.19 8.34
C PHE A 62 -4.19 -3.08 7.38
N LEU A 63 -4.96 -4.16 7.22
CA LEU A 63 -6.13 -4.18 6.35
C LEU A 63 -7.23 -3.27 6.90
N GLU A 64 -7.55 -3.37 8.18
CA GLU A 64 -8.57 -2.54 8.85
C GLU A 64 -8.24 -1.04 8.72
N LEU A 65 -6.96 -0.68 8.91
CA LEU A 65 -6.52 0.71 8.85
C LEU A 65 -6.61 1.32 7.45
N ASN A 66 -6.53 0.51 6.40
CA ASN A 66 -6.46 0.97 5.01
C ASN A 66 -7.61 0.45 4.13
N GLU A 67 -8.66 -0.14 4.69
CA GLU A 67 -9.69 -0.87 3.93
C GLU A 67 -10.31 0.00 2.83
N ASN A 68 -10.82 1.18 3.19
CA ASN A 68 -11.43 2.10 2.23
C ASN A 68 -10.42 2.53 1.16
N LEU A 69 -9.21 2.91 1.60
CA LEU A 69 -8.18 3.43 0.72
C LEU A 69 -7.67 2.37 -0.29
N LEU A 70 -7.51 1.12 0.15
CA LEU A 70 -7.15 0.00 -0.71
C LEU A 70 -8.24 -0.34 -1.71
N ASN A 71 -9.51 -0.27 -1.31
CA ASN A 71 -10.64 -0.47 -2.23
C ASN A 71 -10.72 0.66 -3.26
N ASP A 72 -10.53 1.91 -2.85
CA ASP A 72 -10.52 3.07 -3.75
C ASP A 72 -9.36 2.95 -4.75
N TYR A 73 -8.15 2.63 -4.29
CA TYR A 73 -7.00 2.40 -5.18
C TYR A 73 -7.19 1.24 -6.15
N GLN A 74 -7.86 0.16 -5.75
CA GLN A 74 -8.18 -0.94 -6.64
C GLN A 74 -9.19 -0.53 -7.73
N SER A 75 -10.06 0.44 -7.44
CA SER A 75 -11.06 0.93 -8.39
C SER A 75 -10.51 1.94 -9.41
N ALA A 76 -9.38 2.58 -9.09
CA ALA A 76 -8.72 3.58 -9.93
C ALA A 76 -8.31 3.00 -11.29
N GLN A 77 -8.58 3.74 -12.38
CA GLN A 77 -8.25 3.34 -13.75
C GLN A 77 -7.07 4.13 -14.32
N SER A 78 -6.65 5.19 -13.63
CA SER A 78 -5.59 6.08 -14.07
C SER A 78 -4.75 6.61 -12.90
N GLU A 79 -3.56 7.14 -13.22
CA GLU A 79 -2.74 7.84 -12.22
C GLU A 79 -3.44 9.11 -11.69
N ASP A 80 -4.31 9.74 -12.47
CA ASP A 80 -5.10 10.91 -12.06
C ASP A 80 -6.20 10.54 -11.04
N ASP A 81 -6.82 9.37 -11.18
CA ASP A 81 -7.75 8.84 -10.17
C ASP A 81 -7.02 8.61 -8.84
N VAL A 82 -5.83 7.98 -8.90
CA VAL A 82 -5.00 7.76 -7.70
C VAL A 82 -4.63 9.09 -7.04
N ASN A 83 -4.28 10.11 -7.82
CA ASN A 83 -3.98 11.45 -7.31
C ASN A 83 -5.19 12.14 -6.67
N SER A 84 -6.38 11.95 -7.24
CA SER A 84 -7.64 12.45 -6.70
C SER A 84 -7.94 11.82 -5.34
N ILE A 85 -7.83 10.48 -5.24
CA ILE A 85 -8.00 9.73 -3.99
C ILE A 85 -6.99 10.21 -2.93
N ILE A 86 -5.71 10.36 -3.29
CA ILE A 86 -4.69 10.86 -2.36
C ILE A 86 -5.07 12.23 -1.78
N THR A 87 -5.58 13.12 -2.62
CA THR A 87 -5.98 14.48 -2.22
C THR A 87 -7.22 14.45 -1.33
N GLU A 88 -8.21 13.61 -1.64
CA GLU A 88 -9.44 13.45 -0.88
C GLU A 88 -9.18 12.95 0.55
N TYR A 89 -8.25 12.02 0.72
CA TYR A 89 -7.81 11.53 2.04
C TYR A 89 -6.86 12.50 2.78
N GLY A 90 -6.57 13.67 2.20
CA GLY A 90 -5.75 14.72 2.82
C GLY A 90 -4.24 14.42 2.84
N TYR A 91 -3.78 13.45 2.04
CA TYR A 91 -2.36 13.17 1.91
C TYR A 91 -1.68 14.12 0.93
N LYS A 92 -0.50 14.62 1.29
CA LYS A 92 0.29 15.47 0.41
C LYS A 92 1.07 14.62 -0.59
N LYS A 93 1.18 15.11 -1.83
CA LYS A 93 2.16 14.63 -2.80
C LYS A 93 3.57 14.93 -2.24
N GLU A 94 4.34 13.89 -1.94
CA GLU A 94 5.79 14.00 -1.71
C GLU A 94 6.54 14.09 -3.04
#